data_AF-A0A974NXM4-F1
#
_entry.id   AF-A0A974NXM4-F1
#
_cell.length_a   1.000
_cell.length_b   1.000
_cell.length_c   1.000
_cell.angle_alpha   90.00
_cell.angle_beta   90.00
_cell.angle_gamma   90.00
#
_symmetry.space_group_name_H-M   'P 1'
#
loop_
_entity.id
_entity.type
_entity.pdbx_description
1 polymer ?
#
loop_
_entity_poly.entity_id
_entity_poly.type
_entity_poly.pdbx_seq_one_letter_code
_entity_poly.pdbx_strand_id
1 'polypeptide(L)'
;MFHLIFAVPSLLVIARWLWPLSMPLWGKGVIALLLLFASQYHYWSRLSSGSVFAPEFPRAVVILFNWAFGVIIFLAVLQILLDLGTLIGVAIRHGAIGVPDGVRYAIGGVAAILSAIAVANALRVPPIKDVDVAIAGLPAQFDGYRVLQLTDLHISRLFTARWATAVVDRANASGADLIVVTGDFIDGPVEMRRADIAPLAKLRAPDGVYAIPGNHEYFFDYAEWMRHLKDLGFRMLPNMHAVVIRDGARIVLAGVTDLSASAHGQAGPDLAAALARAPDDAPVILLDHQPRNARDAAKRGVALQLSGHTHGGMIVGLDRLVANGNGGFVSGRYDVGGMTLYVSNGTALWPGFALRLGRPSELTRITLRAAR
;
A
#
# COMPACT_ATOMS: atom_id res chain seq x y z
N MET A 1 -8.95 8.37 21.03
CA MET A 1 -8.42 9.37 20.07
C MET A 1 -8.70 9.00 18.62
N PHE A 2 -8.39 7.77 18.17
CA PHE A 2 -8.62 7.28 16.79
C PHE A 2 -10.07 7.40 16.28
N HIS A 3 -11.08 7.13 17.12
CA HIS A 3 -12.51 7.17 16.75
C HIS A 3 -13.05 8.56 16.41
N LEU A 4 -12.48 9.60 17.03
CA LEU A 4 -12.93 10.99 16.84
C LEU A 4 -12.46 11.54 15.49
N ILE A 5 -11.23 11.22 15.08
CA ILE A 5 -10.64 11.69 13.82
C ILE A 5 -11.47 11.20 12.62
N PHE A 6 -11.86 9.92 12.62
CA PHE A 6 -12.66 9.35 11.55
C PHE A 6 -14.14 9.78 11.58
N ALA A 7 -14.62 10.30 12.70
CA ALA A 7 -15.95 10.88 12.80
C ALA A 7 -16.03 12.29 12.19
N VAL A 8 -14.93 13.05 12.14
CA VAL A 8 -14.94 14.46 11.66
C VAL A 8 -15.54 14.61 10.26
N PRO A 9 -15.12 13.85 9.23
CA PRO A 9 -15.76 13.93 7.91
C PRO A 9 -17.26 13.60 7.94
N SER A 10 -17.66 12.62 8.76
CA SER A 10 -19.05 12.22 8.92
C SER A 10 -19.90 13.32 9.57
N LEU A 11 -19.38 13.96 10.62
CA LEU A 11 -20.03 15.09 11.29
C LEU A 11 -20.18 16.29 10.35
N LEU A 12 -19.16 16.57 9.51
CA LEU A 12 -19.24 17.60 8.49
C LEU A 12 -20.35 17.28 7.48
N VAL A 13 -20.41 16.05 6.98
CA VAL A 13 -21.48 15.61 6.07
C VAL A 13 -22.85 15.73 6.73
N ILE A 14 -23.00 15.31 7.99
CA ILE A 14 -24.29 15.43 8.71
C ILE A 14 -24.70 16.90 8.84
N ALA A 15 -23.81 17.76 9.30
CA ALA A 15 -24.12 19.16 9.58
C ALA A 15 -24.31 20.02 8.31
N ARG A 16 -23.49 19.78 7.28
CA ARG A 16 -23.42 20.65 6.10
C ARG A 16 -24.13 20.08 4.89
N TRP A 17 -24.18 18.75 4.72
CA TRP A 17 -24.84 18.11 3.58
C TRP A 17 -26.26 17.63 3.92
N LEU A 18 -26.43 16.85 5.00
CA LEU A 18 -27.69 16.20 5.35
C LEU A 18 -28.69 17.14 6.03
N TRP A 19 -28.24 17.93 7.00
CA TRP A 19 -29.11 18.81 7.79
C TRP A 19 -29.91 19.82 6.94
N PRO A 20 -29.33 20.46 5.90
CA PRO A 20 -30.07 21.43 5.09
C PRO A 20 -31.07 20.84 4.10
N LEU A 21 -31.07 19.52 3.86
CA LEU A 21 -31.99 18.88 2.90
C LEU A 21 -33.46 19.03 3.33
N SER A 22 -34.37 19.18 2.38
CA SER A 22 -35.83 19.20 2.62
C SER A 22 -36.39 17.79 2.82
N MET A 23 -35.81 17.06 3.78
CA MET A 23 -36.18 15.69 4.17
C MET A 23 -36.80 15.67 5.58
N PRO A 24 -37.79 14.80 5.87
CA PRO A 24 -38.31 14.65 7.22
C PRO A 24 -37.23 14.25 8.22
N LEU A 25 -37.37 14.71 9.47
CA LEU A 25 -36.37 14.51 10.53
C LEU A 25 -36.03 13.04 10.79
N TRP A 26 -37.01 12.14 10.69
CA TRP A 26 -36.76 10.70 10.87
C TRP A 26 -35.82 10.15 9.78
N GLY A 27 -35.97 10.60 8.53
CA GLY A 27 -35.10 10.20 7.42
C GLY A 27 -33.67 10.69 7.62
N LYS A 28 -33.52 11.96 8.05
CA LYS A 28 -32.22 12.51 8.46
C LYS A 28 -31.61 11.72 9.61
N GLY A 29 -32.41 11.34 10.61
CA GLY A 29 -31.96 10.54 11.75
C GLY A 29 -31.39 9.19 11.30
N VAL A 30 -32.09 8.46 10.43
CA VAL A 30 -31.62 7.18 9.89
C VAL A 30 -30.32 7.35 9.10
N ILE A 31 -30.24 8.32 8.18
CA ILE A 31 -29.02 8.55 7.39
C ILE A 31 -27.85 8.96 8.29
N ALA A 32 -28.07 9.82 9.28
CA ALA A 32 -27.03 10.23 10.22
C ALA A 32 -26.49 9.03 11.02
N LEU A 33 -27.37 8.14 11.49
CA LEU A 33 -26.95 6.91 12.17
C LEU A 33 -26.11 6.00 11.27
N LEU A 34 -26.51 5.83 10.01
CA LEU A 34 -25.74 5.05 9.03
C LEU A 34 -24.37 5.66 8.75
N LEU A 35 -24.29 6.98 8.58
CA LEU A 35 -23.01 7.70 8.38
C LEU A 35 -22.10 7.58 9.60
N LEU A 36 -22.65 7.67 10.81
CA LEU A 36 -21.88 7.48 12.04
C LEU A 36 -21.42 6.03 12.17
N PHE A 37 -22.29 5.05 11.93
CA PHE A 37 -21.94 3.63 11.97
C PHE A 37 -20.80 3.30 10.99
N ALA A 38 -20.90 3.76 9.75
CA ALA A 38 -19.87 3.56 8.73
C ALA A 38 -18.55 4.28 9.07
N SER A 39 -18.61 5.47 9.67
CA SER A 39 -17.40 6.20 10.10
C SER A 39 -16.58 5.45 11.16
N GLN A 40 -17.22 4.54 11.90
CA GLN A 40 -16.59 3.73 12.95
C GLN A 40 -16.01 2.42 12.42
N TYR A 41 -15.74 2.29 11.12
CA TYR A 41 -15.21 1.07 10.52
C TYR A 41 -14.02 0.45 11.28
N HIS A 42 -13.01 1.26 11.62
CA HIS A 42 -11.83 0.78 12.37
C HIS A 42 -12.17 0.27 13.79
N TYR A 43 -13.21 0.83 14.42
CA TYR A 43 -13.70 0.32 15.71
C TYR A 43 -14.31 -1.06 15.53
N TRP A 44 -15.15 -1.25 14.50
CA TRP A 44 -15.72 -2.55 14.17
C TRP A 44 -14.63 -3.58 13.83
N SER A 45 -13.63 -3.20 13.05
CA SER A 45 -12.47 -4.08 12.76
C SER A 45 -11.79 -4.55 14.04
N ARG A 46 -11.51 -3.62 14.97
CA ARG A 46 -10.90 -3.95 16.26
C ARG A 46 -11.77 -4.89 17.10
N LEU A 47 -13.10 -4.72 17.10
CA LEU A 47 -13.99 -5.63 17.81
C LEU A 47 -14.02 -7.03 17.19
N SER A 48 -13.75 -7.15 15.88
CA SER A 48 -13.78 -8.44 15.18
C SER A 48 -12.55 -9.31 15.41
N SER A 49 -11.35 -8.72 15.55
CA SER A 49 -10.08 -9.47 15.64
C SER A 49 -9.15 -9.03 16.77
N GLY A 50 -9.48 -7.96 17.48
CA GLY A 50 -8.56 -7.27 18.39
C GLY A 50 -7.68 -6.21 17.71
N SER A 51 -7.65 -6.14 16.37
CA SER A 51 -6.81 -5.22 15.60
C SER A 51 -7.62 -4.35 14.63
N VAL A 52 -7.21 -3.10 14.44
CA VAL A 52 -7.81 -2.20 13.43
C VAL A 52 -7.45 -2.60 12.01
N PHE A 53 -6.39 -3.40 11.82
CA PHE A 53 -5.83 -3.77 10.52
C PHE A 53 -6.42 -5.07 9.95
N ALA A 54 -6.98 -5.95 10.80
CA ALA A 54 -7.47 -7.26 10.39
C ALA A 54 -9.01 -7.39 10.60
N PRO A 55 -9.85 -6.80 9.73
CA PRO A 55 -11.30 -6.95 9.82
C PRO A 55 -11.73 -8.39 9.49
N GLU A 56 -12.41 -9.04 10.43
CA GLU A 56 -12.87 -10.44 10.32
C GLU A 56 -14.36 -10.57 9.93
N PHE A 57 -14.82 -9.67 9.06
CA PHE A 57 -16.17 -9.74 8.48
C PHE A 57 -16.17 -10.51 7.15
N PRO A 58 -17.34 -10.98 6.66
CA PRO A 58 -17.46 -11.46 5.30
C PRO A 58 -16.95 -10.41 4.30
N ARG A 59 -16.27 -10.84 3.21
CA ARG A 59 -15.66 -9.95 2.22
C ARG A 59 -16.60 -8.86 1.70
N ALA A 60 -17.87 -9.20 1.45
CA ALA A 60 -18.88 -8.23 0.99
C ALA A 60 -19.13 -7.11 2.01
N VAL A 61 -19.07 -7.41 3.31
CA VAL A 61 -19.21 -6.42 4.39
C VAL A 61 -17.99 -5.52 4.46
N VAL A 62 -16.78 -6.07 4.31
CA VAL A 62 -15.53 -5.29 4.23
C VAL A 62 -15.57 -4.31 3.04
N ILE A 63 -16.05 -4.77 1.88
CA ILE A 63 -16.25 -3.93 0.69
C ILE A 63 -17.28 -2.83 0.96
N LEU A 64 -18.41 -3.16 1.58
CA LEU A 64 -19.47 -2.20 1.91
C LEU A 64 -18.97 -1.12 2.87
N PHE A 65 -18.20 -1.50 3.89
CA PHE A 65 -17.61 -0.53 4.83
C PHE A 65 -16.66 0.42 4.11
N ASN A 66 -15.75 -0.09 3.28
CA ASN A 66 -14.82 0.75 2.53
C ASN A 66 -15.55 1.67 1.54
N TRP A 67 -16.58 1.16 0.87
CA TRP A 67 -17.42 1.99 0.01
C TRP A 67 -18.13 3.10 0.81
N ALA A 68 -18.78 2.77 1.91
CA ALA A 68 -19.48 3.75 2.75
C ALA A 68 -18.53 4.80 3.34
N PHE A 69 -17.35 4.36 3.80
CA PHE A 69 -16.30 5.25 4.30
C PHE A 69 -15.78 6.19 3.21
N GLY A 70 -15.57 5.67 1.99
CA GLY A 70 -15.22 6.49 0.83
C GLY A 70 -16.32 7.49 0.45
N VAL A 71 -17.60 7.11 0.53
CA VAL A 71 -18.71 8.04 0.30
C VAL A 71 -18.62 9.20 1.29
N ILE A 72 -18.39 8.93 2.57
CA ILE A 72 -18.26 9.98 3.60
C ILE A 72 -17.11 10.94 3.24
N ILE A 73 -15.93 10.41 2.87
CA ILE A 73 -14.76 11.25 2.56
C ILE A 73 -14.97 12.07 1.30
N PHE A 74 -15.40 11.46 0.19
CA PHE A 74 -15.63 12.20 -1.05
C PHE A 74 -16.74 13.23 -0.90
N LEU A 75 -17.81 12.89 -0.17
CA LEU A 75 -18.90 13.81 0.10
C LEU A 75 -18.45 14.97 0.99
N ALA A 76 -17.61 14.73 1.99
CA ALA A 76 -17.04 15.80 2.81
C ALA A 76 -16.19 16.76 1.96
N VAL A 77 -15.34 16.25 1.06
CA VAL A 77 -14.54 17.09 0.14
C VAL A 77 -15.44 17.89 -0.81
N LEU A 78 -16.41 17.24 -1.45
CA LEU A 78 -17.35 17.91 -2.35
C LEU A 78 -18.18 18.97 -1.63
N GLN A 79 -18.57 18.70 -0.37
CA GLN A 79 -19.28 19.67 0.46
C GLN A 79 -18.41 20.88 0.81
N ILE A 80 -17.12 20.69 1.12
CA ILE A 80 -16.18 21.79 1.34
C ILE A 80 -16.02 22.64 0.07
N LEU A 81 -15.91 22.00 -1.10
CA LEU A 81 -15.83 22.71 -2.38
C LEU A 81 -17.12 23.48 -2.70
N LEU A 82 -18.28 22.90 -2.40
CA LEU A 82 -19.58 23.55 -2.54
C LEU A 82 -19.72 24.76 -1.60
N ASP A 83 -19.28 24.62 -0.35
CA ASP A 83 -19.27 25.71 0.63
C ASP A 83 -18.36 26.87 0.17
N LEU A 84 -17.15 26.56 -0.31
CA LEU A 84 -16.22 27.55 -0.86
C LEU A 84 -16.80 28.26 -2.10
N GLY A 85 -17.37 27.50 -3.04
CA GLY A 85 -18.01 28.06 -4.23
C GLY A 85 -19.20 28.96 -3.87
N THR A 86 -19.99 28.58 -2.86
CA THR A 86 -21.09 29.40 -2.35
C THR A 86 -20.57 30.69 -1.73
N LEU A 87 -19.51 30.63 -0.93
CA LEU A 87 -18.89 31.81 -0.30
C LEU A 87 -18.36 32.80 -1.35
N ILE A 88 -17.68 32.30 -2.38
CA ILE A 88 -17.21 33.12 -3.50
C ILE A 88 -18.40 33.76 -4.23
N GLY A 89 -19.46 33.00 -4.49
CA GLY A 89 -20.67 33.51 -5.12
C GLY A 89 -21.35 34.62 -4.31
N VAL A 90 -21.44 34.46 -2.99
CA VAL A 90 -21.99 35.48 -2.08
C VAL A 90 -21.14 36.75 -2.11
N ALA A 91 -19.81 36.62 -2.11
CA ALA A 91 -18.90 37.76 -2.19
C ALA A 91 -19.05 38.54 -3.51
N ILE A 92 -19.26 37.84 -4.63
CA ILE A 92 -19.45 38.46 -5.96
C ILE A 92 -20.83 39.11 -6.11
N ARG A 93 -21.88 38.43 -5.64
CA ARG A 93 -23.27 38.89 -5.83
C ARG A 93 -23.76 39.82 -4.72
N HIS A 94 -22.98 40.01 -3.66
CA HIS A 94 -23.36 40.77 -2.46
C HIS A 94 -24.74 40.36 -1.90
N GLY A 95 -25.08 39.06 -1.96
CA GLY A 95 -26.37 38.54 -1.55
C GLY A 95 -26.33 37.04 -1.23
N ALA A 96 -27.29 36.57 -0.44
CA ALA A 96 -27.37 35.17 -0.04
C ALA A 96 -27.65 34.25 -1.25
N ILE A 97 -26.91 33.14 -1.33
CA ILE A 97 -27.12 32.10 -2.34
C ILE A 97 -27.58 30.83 -1.62
N GLY A 98 -28.81 30.40 -1.91
CA GLY A 98 -29.32 29.11 -1.47
C GLY A 98 -28.79 27.98 -2.35
N VAL A 99 -28.38 26.88 -1.73
CA VAL A 99 -27.97 25.66 -2.45
C VAL A 99 -29.17 24.74 -2.55
N PRO A 100 -29.72 24.48 -3.76
CA PRO A 100 -30.86 23.60 -3.93
C PRO A 100 -30.55 22.15 -3.56
N ASP A 101 -31.57 21.41 -3.11
CA ASP A 101 -31.44 19.98 -2.77
C ASP A 101 -30.94 19.14 -3.95
N GLY A 102 -31.31 19.49 -5.19
CA GLY A 102 -30.82 18.81 -6.38
C GLY A 102 -29.28 18.80 -6.49
N VAL A 103 -28.61 19.89 -6.10
CA VAL A 103 -27.14 19.97 -6.08
C VAL A 103 -26.57 19.05 -5.00
N ARG A 104 -27.21 19.00 -3.82
CA ARG A 104 -26.82 18.13 -2.71
C ARG A 104 -26.97 16.66 -3.08
N TYR A 105 -28.08 16.28 -3.72
CA TYR A 105 -28.26 14.93 -4.24
C TYR A 105 -27.23 14.59 -5.31
N ALA A 106 -26.91 15.53 -6.21
CA ALA A 106 -25.89 15.33 -7.23
C ALA A 106 -24.51 15.05 -6.62
N ILE A 107 -24.04 15.86 -5.66
CA ILE A 107 -22.73 15.61 -5.02
C ILE A 107 -22.73 14.32 -4.19
N GLY A 108 -23.87 13.94 -3.59
CA GLY A 108 -24.04 12.65 -2.92
C GLY A 108 -23.91 11.46 -3.89
N GLY A 109 -24.56 11.54 -5.04
CA GLY A 109 -24.45 10.54 -6.11
C GLY A 109 -23.04 10.45 -6.67
N VAL A 110 -22.38 11.58 -6.93
CA VAL A 110 -20.98 11.63 -7.40
C VAL A 110 -20.05 11.00 -6.36
N ALA A 111 -20.19 11.32 -5.07
CA ALA A 111 -19.38 10.72 -4.01
C ALA A 111 -19.55 9.19 -3.95
N ALA A 112 -20.79 8.69 -4.10
CA ALA A 112 -21.09 7.26 -4.12
C ALA A 112 -20.44 6.54 -5.32
N ILE A 113 -20.49 7.15 -6.51
CA ILE A 113 -19.86 6.62 -7.73
C ILE A 113 -18.34 6.64 -7.61
N LEU A 114 -17.75 7.75 -7.16
CA LEU A 114 -16.31 7.88 -6.97
C LEU A 114 -15.80 6.84 -5.95
N SER A 115 -16.53 6.62 -4.86
CA SER A 115 -16.22 5.57 -3.90
C SER A 115 -16.27 4.17 -4.51
N ALA A 116 -17.31 3.87 -5.30
CA ALA A 116 -17.41 2.58 -5.98
C ALA A 116 -16.23 2.34 -6.94
N ILE A 117 -15.85 3.36 -7.73
CA ILE A 117 -14.68 3.31 -8.61
C ILE A 117 -13.39 3.13 -7.80
N ALA A 118 -13.24 3.85 -6.69
CA ALA A 118 -12.07 3.79 -5.83
C ALA A 118 -11.88 2.39 -5.22
N VAL A 119 -12.96 1.80 -4.71
CA VAL A 119 -12.96 0.43 -4.16
C VAL A 119 -12.69 -0.59 -5.28
N ALA A 120 -13.34 -0.45 -6.44
CA ALA A 120 -13.10 -1.35 -7.57
C ALA A 120 -11.62 -1.33 -8.02
N ASN A 121 -11.01 -0.14 -8.07
CA ASN A 121 -9.59 0.03 -8.37
C ASN A 121 -8.68 -0.53 -7.28
N ALA A 122 -9.07 -0.49 -6.01
CA ALA A 122 -8.32 -1.07 -4.91
C ALA A 122 -8.30 -2.60 -4.96
N LEU A 123 -9.41 -3.23 -5.38
CA LEU A 123 -9.59 -4.68 -5.34
C LEU A 123 -9.10 -5.43 -6.57
N ARG A 124 -8.76 -4.72 -7.65
CA ARG A 124 -8.32 -5.34 -8.90
C ARG A 124 -7.01 -6.10 -8.70
N VAL A 125 -6.85 -7.21 -9.41
CA VAL A 125 -5.53 -7.82 -9.56
C VAL A 125 -4.70 -6.88 -10.44
N PRO A 126 -3.54 -6.39 -9.98
CA PRO A 126 -2.85 -5.32 -10.70
C PRO A 126 -2.32 -5.78 -12.06
N PRO A 127 -2.13 -4.85 -13.00
CA PRO A 127 -1.33 -5.11 -14.19
C PRO A 127 0.16 -5.18 -13.85
N ILE A 128 0.95 -5.76 -14.76
CA ILE A 128 2.40 -5.58 -14.75
C ILE A 128 2.72 -4.13 -15.13
N LYS A 129 3.64 -3.51 -14.39
CA LYS A 129 4.20 -2.20 -14.71
C LYS A 129 5.69 -2.34 -14.96
N ASP A 130 6.12 -2.02 -16.17
CA ASP A 130 7.51 -2.07 -16.57
C ASP A 130 8.26 -0.79 -16.19
N VAL A 131 9.45 -0.95 -15.63
CA VAL A 131 10.35 0.15 -15.26
C VAL A 131 11.77 -0.23 -15.63
N ASP A 132 12.45 0.58 -16.44
CA ASP A 132 13.88 0.43 -16.69
C ASP A 132 14.69 1.20 -15.64
N VAL A 133 15.70 0.56 -15.07
CA VAL A 133 16.63 1.17 -14.10
C VAL A 133 18.06 1.02 -14.58
N ALA A 134 18.69 2.14 -14.93
CA ALA A 134 20.11 2.20 -15.22
C ALA A 134 20.92 2.11 -13.92
N ILE A 135 21.87 1.18 -13.88
CA ILE A 135 22.80 0.96 -12.76
C ILE A 135 24.22 1.14 -13.27
N ALA A 136 24.98 2.03 -12.63
CA ALA A 136 26.40 2.21 -12.89
C ALA A 136 27.17 0.96 -12.44
N GLY A 137 28.08 0.47 -13.30
CA GLY A 137 28.85 -0.74 -13.01
C GLY A 137 28.04 -2.03 -13.04
N LEU A 138 26.83 -2.05 -13.63
CA LEU A 138 26.09 -3.29 -13.83
C LEU A 138 26.86 -4.22 -14.79
N PRO A 139 27.15 -5.47 -14.41
CA PRO A 139 27.77 -6.41 -15.33
C PRO A 139 26.88 -6.68 -16.54
N ALA A 140 27.48 -6.86 -17.72
CA ALA A 140 26.76 -7.05 -18.98
C ALA A 140 25.78 -8.24 -18.96
N GLN A 141 26.09 -9.28 -18.18
CA GLN A 141 25.26 -10.47 -17.96
C GLN A 141 23.92 -10.16 -17.28
N PHE A 142 23.82 -9.01 -16.60
CA PHE A 142 22.61 -8.52 -15.95
C PHE A 142 21.92 -7.39 -16.74
N ASP A 143 22.44 -6.97 -17.90
CA ASP A 143 21.71 -6.03 -18.76
C ASP A 143 20.48 -6.72 -19.36
N GLY A 144 19.30 -6.16 -19.10
CA GLY A 144 18.01 -6.78 -19.41
C GLY A 144 17.49 -7.75 -18.35
N TYR A 145 18.18 -7.90 -17.21
CA TYR A 145 17.72 -8.74 -16.10
C TYR A 145 16.43 -8.20 -15.48
N ARG A 146 15.43 -9.05 -15.28
CA ARG A 146 14.09 -8.64 -14.83
C ARG A 146 13.80 -9.08 -13.39
N VAL A 147 13.67 -8.10 -12.50
CA VAL A 147 13.22 -8.28 -11.12
C VAL A 147 11.75 -7.93 -11.01
N LEU A 148 10.90 -8.87 -10.62
CA LEU A 148 9.49 -8.58 -10.29
C LEU A 148 9.37 -8.29 -8.79
N GLN A 149 8.98 -7.07 -8.46
CA GLN A 149 8.62 -6.68 -7.11
C GLN A 149 7.12 -6.86 -6.86
N LEU A 150 6.81 -7.65 -5.84
CA LEU A 150 5.52 -7.65 -5.16
C LEU A 150 5.70 -6.97 -3.79
N THR A 151 4.67 -6.33 -3.27
CA THR A 151 4.72 -5.68 -1.95
C THR A 151 3.32 -5.36 -1.49
N ASP A 152 3.12 -5.20 -0.18
CA ASP A 152 1.86 -4.69 0.35
C ASP A 152 0.67 -5.55 -0.12
N LEU A 153 0.82 -6.87 -0.02
CA LEU A 153 -0.17 -7.86 -0.46
C LEU A 153 -1.38 -7.87 0.46
N HIS A 154 -1.19 -7.62 1.77
CA HIS A 154 -2.24 -7.49 2.78
C HIS A 154 -3.33 -8.58 2.65
N ILE A 155 -2.88 -9.83 2.48
CA ILE A 155 -3.76 -10.98 2.35
C ILE A 155 -4.64 -11.06 3.60
N SER A 156 -5.95 -11.03 3.37
CA SER A 156 -6.96 -10.73 4.37
C SER A 156 -8.34 -11.19 3.89
N ARG A 157 -9.40 -10.89 4.65
CA ARG A 157 -10.79 -11.10 4.19
C ARG A 157 -11.13 -10.30 2.94
N LEU A 158 -10.36 -9.25 2.62
CA LEU A 158 -10.53 -8.47 1.40
C LEU A 158 -9.80 -9.11 0.21
N PHE A 159 -8.55 -9.53 0.44
CA PHE A 159 -7.65 -10.16 -0.53
C PHE A 159 -7.48 -11.66 -0.21
N THR A 160 -8.39 -12.47 -0.75
CA THR A 160 -8.52 -13.89 -0.41
C THR A 160 -7.57 -14.79 -1.21
N ALA A 161 -7.55 -16.09 -0.89
CA ALA A 161 -6.84 -17.11 -1.68
C ALA A 161 -7.07 -17.02 -3.21
N ARG A 162 -8.30 -16.70 -3.64
CA ARG A 162 -8.63 -16.54 -5.07
C ARG A 162 -7.90 -15.35 -5.69
N TRP A 163 -7.81 -14.24 -4.97
CA TRP A 163 -7.08 -13.06 -5.44
C TRP A 163 -5.57 -13.34 -5.44
N ALA A 164 -5.05 -13.97 -4.38
CA ALA A 164 -3.64 -14.36 -4.29
C ALA A 164 -3.24 -15.30 -5.43
N THR A 165 -4.08 -16.28 -5.78
CA THR A 165 -3.87 -17.17 -6.94
C THR A 165 -3.73 -16.37 -8.25
N ALA A 166 -4.63 -15.41 -8.49
CA ALA A 166 -4.57 -14.60 -9.70
C ALA A 166 -3.32 -13.69 -9.77
N VAL A 167 -2.83 -13.20 -8.61
CA VAL A 167 -1.55 -12.47 -8.54
C VAL A 167 -0.38 -13.40 -8.87
N VAL A 168 -0.37 -14.61 -8.30
CA VAL A 168 0.68 -15.61 -8.54
C VAL A 168 0.73 -16.03 -10.00
N ASP A 169 -0.42 -16.28 -10.62
CA ASP A 169 -0.50 -16.63 -12.05
C ASP A 169 0.09 -15.52 -12.91
N ARG A 170 -0.22 -14.25 -12.60
CA ARG A 170 0.33 -13.10 -13.33
C ARG A 170 1.82 -12.90 -13.07
N ALA A 171 2.27 -13.08 -11.83
CA ALA A 171 3.67 -12.98 -11.45
C ALA A 171 4.51 -14.03 -12.18
N ASN A 172 4.05 -15.28 -12.20
CA ASN A 172 4.73 -16.38 -12.91
C ASN A 172 4.73 -16.19 -14.44
N ALA A 173 3.69 -15.57 -15.00
CA ALA A 173 3.60 -15.23 -16.43
C ALA A 173 4.38 -13.95 -16.81
N SER A 174 4.96 -13.24 -15.84
CA SER A 174 5.68 -11.99 -16.10
C SER A 174 7.02 -12.18 -16.82
N GLY A 175 7.53 -13.41 -16.89
CA GLY A 175 8.87 -13.68 -17.44
C GLY A 175 10.01 -13.08 -16.60
N ALA A 176 9.78 -12.77 -15.33
CA ALA A 176 10.83 -12.29 -14.45
C ALA A 176 11.90 -13.36 -14.18
N ASP A 177 13.14 -12.90 -14.03
CA ASP A 177 14.31 -13.70 -13.68
C ASP A 177 14.37 -13.96 -12.17
N LEU A 178 13.93 -12.98 -11.39
CA LEU A 178 13.87 -12.97 -9.93
C LEU A 178 12.54 -12.37 -9.47
N ILE A 179 11.94 -12.96 -8.43
CA ILE A 179 10.80 -12.34 -7.73
C ILE A 179 11.25 -11.92 -6.34
N VAL A 180 10.88 -10.70 -5.95
CA VAL A 180 11.10 -10.18 -4.60
C VAL A 180 9.77 -9.74 -3.99
N VAL A 181 9.59 -9.99 -2.69
CA VAL A 181 8.46 -9.45 -1.92
C VAL A 181 8.97 -8.52 -0.84
N THR A 182 8.68 -7.22 -0.96
CA THR A 182 9.21 -6.19 -0.06
C THR A 182 8.30 -5.89 1.12
N GLY A 183 7.78 -6.91 1.80
CA GLY A 183 7.01 -6.78 3.04
C GLY A 183 5.49 -6.69 2.90
N ASP A 184 4.82 -6.71 4.05
CA ASP A 184 3.37 -6.62 4.26
C ASP A 184 2.58 -7.67 3.45
N PHE A 185 2.83 -8.93 3.80
CA PHE A 185 2.16 -10.06 3.17
C PHE A 185 0.69 -10.17 3.57
N ILE A 186 0.37 -9.84 4.83
CA ILE A 186 -0.86 -10.27 5.50
C ILE A 186 -1.46 -9.23 6.42
N ASP A 187 -2.73 -9.43 6.77
CA ASP A 187 -3.37 -8.83 7.95
C ASP A 187 -4.03 -9.92 8.81
N GLY A 188 -3.47 -10.14 10.00
CA GLY A 188 -3.92 -11.16 10.96
C GLY A 188 -2.85 -12.23 11.25
N PRO A 189 -3.01 -13.00 12.34
CA PRO A 189 -2.09 -14.10 12.68
C PRO A 189 -2.17 -15.26 11.68
N VAL A 190 -1.18 -16.16 11.72
CA VAL A 190 -1.04 -17.27 10.76
C VAL A 190 -2.29 -18.14 10.73
N GLU A 191 -2.88 -18.46 11.88
CA GLU A 191 -4.09 -19.28 12.00
C GLU A 191 -5.26 -18.73 11.18
N MET A 192 -5.39 -17.40 11.12
CA MET A 192 -6.48 -16.74 10.41
C MET A 192 -6.23 -16.72 8.89
N ARG A 193 -4.98 -16.64 8.46
CA ARG A 193 -4.60 -16.32 7.07
C ARG A 193 -3.92 -17.46 6.31
N ARG A 194 -3.57 -18.58 6.96
CA ARG A 194 -2.86 -19.74 6.37
C ARG A 194 -3.44 -20.18 5.03
N ALA A 195 -4.76 -20.31 4.94
CA ALA A 195 -5.42 -20.74 3.70
C ALA A 195 -5.39 -19.66 2.60
N ASP A 196 -5.47 -18.38 2.96
CA ASP A 196 -5.47 -17.28 2.01
C ASP A 196 -4.10 -17.02 1.40
N ILE A 197 -3.02 -17.20 2.19
CA ILE A 197 -1.65 -17.00 1.72
C ILE A 197 -1.05 -18.21 1.01
N ALA A 198 -1.58 -19.41 1.23
CA ALA A 198 -1.07 -20.66 0.63
C ALA A 198 -0.78 -20.61 -0.89
N PRO A 199 -1.56 -19.90 -1.74
CA PRO A 199 -1.24 -19.79 -3.16
C PRO A 199 0.15 -19.20 -3.45
N LEU A 200 0.70 -18.36 -2.57
CA LEU A 200 2.01 -17.74 -2.76
C LEU A 200 3.16 -18.75 -2.83
N ALA A 201 3.00 -19.96 -2.29
CA ALA A 201 3.99 -21.04 -2.44
C ALA A 201 4.23 -21.47 -3.89
N LYS A 202 3.34 -21.06 -4.83
CA LYS A 202 3.48 -21.35 -6.25
C LYS A 202 4.23 -20.25 -7.01
N LEU A 203 4.67 -19.18 -6.36
CA LEU A 203 5.56 -18.20 -6.98
C LEU A 203 6.86 -18.88 -7.39
N ARG A 204 7.30 -18.62 -8.61
CA ARG A 204 8.54 -19.19 -9.14
C ARG A 204 9.20 -18.22 -10.11
N ALA A 205 10.52 -18.14 -10.01
CA ALA A 205 11.39 -17.48 -10.98
C ALA A 205 12.72 -18.23 -11.05
N PRO A 206 13.46 -18.17 -12.18
CA PRO A 206 14.72 -18.88 -12.37
C PRO A 206 15.73 -18.71 -11.22
N ASP A 207 15.91 -17.48 -10.74
CA ASP A 207 16.88 -17.17 -9.68
C ASP A 207 16.25 -17.17 -8.27
N GLY A 208 14.98 -17.54 -8.16
CA GLY A 208 14.27 -17.76 -6.90
C GLY A 208 13.31 -16.64 -6.49
N VAL A 209 12.77 -16.79 -5.28
CA VAL A 209 11.81 -15.87 -4.67
C VAL A 209 12.33 -15.44 -3.31
N TYR A 210 12.64 -14.16 -3.17
CA TYR A 210 13.22 -13.58 -1.96
C TYR A 210 12.25 -12.61 -1.30
N ALA A 211 12.40 -12.39 0.00
CA ALA A 211 11.51 -11.49 0.70
C ALA A 211 12.13 -10.86 1.94
N ILE A 212 11.53 -9.75 2.38
CA ILE A 212 11.75 -9.12 3.67
C ILE A 212 10.40 -8.96 4.39
N PRO A 213 10.38 -8.84 5.73
CA PRO A 213 9.18 -8.45 6.46
C PRO A 213 8.86 -6.96 6.24
N GLY A 214 7.59 -6.62 6.21
CA GLY A 214 7.07 -5.27 6.42
C GLY A 214 6.63 -5.07 7.86
N ASN A 215 5.92 -3.99 8.15
CA ASN A 215 5.47 -3.72 9.52
C ASN A 215 4.36 -4.67 9.99
N HIS A 216 3.55 -5.21 9.08
CA HIS A 216 2.41 -6.05 9.44
C HIS A 216 2.80 -7.43 9.97
N GLU A 217 3.92 -7.99 9.51
CA GLU A 217 4.45 -9.22 10.11
C GLU A 217 4.78 -9.02 11.60
N TYR A 218 5.23 -7.83 12.02
CA TYR A 218 5.49 -7.53 13.44
C TYR A 218 4.21 -7.33 14.25
N PHE A 219 3.14 -6.84 13.65
CA PHE A 219 1.85 -6.63 14.32
C PHE A 219 1.12 -7.94 14.63
N PHE A 220 1.44 -9.03 13.93
CA PHE A 220 0.67 -10.28 13.93
C PHE A 220 1.50 -11.54 14.22
N ASP A 221 2.46 -11.44 15.14
CA ASP A 221 3.43 -12.49 15.48
C ASP A 221 4.50 -12.73 14.40
N TYR A 222 5.56 -11.92 14.48
CA TYR A 222 6.68 -11.97 13.57
C TYR A 222 7.32 -13.36 13.49
N ALA A 223 7.57 -14.01 14.64
CA ALA A 223 8.34 -15.25 14.66
C ALA A 223 7.57 -16.36 13.93
N GLU A 224 6.26 -16.43 14.13
CA GLU A 224 5.43 -17.41 13.44
C GLU A 224 5.32 -17.13 11.94
N TRP A 225 5.10 -15.88 11.55
CA TRP A 225 5.04 -15.50 10.14
C TRP A 225 6.33 -15.77 9.40
N MET A 226 7.48 -15.42 9.98
CA MET A 226 8.77 -15.68 9.34
C MET A 226 9.06 -17.17 9.16
N ARG A 227 8.62 -18.02 10.09
CA ARG A 227 8.67 -19.48 9.92
C ARG A 227 7.74 -19.93 8.79
N HIS A 228 6.48 -19.48 8.82
CA HIS A 228 5.50 -19.90 7.83
C HIS A 228 5.86 -19.44 6.39
N LEU A 229 6.37 -18.22 6.21
CA LEU A 229 6.84 -17.73 4.92
C LEU A 229 8.02 -18.57 4.39
N LYS A 230 8.94 -18.99 5.26
CA LYS A 230 10.00 -19.94 4.87
C LYS A 230 9.41 -21.29 4.43
N ASP A 231 8.41 -21.80 5.13
CA ASP A 231 7.72 -23.05 4.77
C ASP A 231 7.00 -22.94 3.40
N LEU A 232 6.58 -21.74 3.00
CA LEU A 232 6.03 -21.46 1.66
C LEU A 232 7.11 -21.32 0.57
N GLY A 233 8.40 -21.40 0.93
CA GLY A 233 9.52 -21.39 -0.02
C GLY A 233 10.20 -20.03 -0.20
N PHE A 234 9.85 -19.00 0.59
CA PHE A 234 10.50 -17.69 0.50
C PHE A 234 11.90 -17.71 1.14
N ARG A 235 12.88 -17.17 0.41
CA ARG A 235 14.23 -16.90 0.94
C ARG A 235 14.22 -15.54 1.65
N MET A 236 13.99 -15.58 2.96
CA MET A 236 13.90 -14.37 3.78
C MET A 236 15.27 -13.70 4.00
N LEU A 237 15.34 -12.38 3.87
CA LEU A 237 16.56 -11.58 4.01
C LEU A 237 16.47 -10.52 5.14
N PRO A 238 16.15 -10.87 6.41
CA PRO A 238 16.18 -9.89 7.50
C PRO A 238 17.63 -9.55 7.88
N ASN A 239 18.07 -8.32 7.56
CA ASN A 239 19.43 -7.81 7.82
C ASN A 239 20.54 -8.73 7.28
N MET A 240 20.34 -9.25 6.07
CA MET A 240 21.29 -10.13 5.39
C MET A 240 21.17 -9.97 3.88
N HIS A 241 22.04 -10.65 3.13
CA HIS A 241 22.02 -10.62 1.68
C HIS A 241 22.10 -12.02 1.08
N ALA A 242 21.77 -12.08 -0.21
CA ALA A 242 22.12 -13.17 -1.10
C ALA A 242 22.91 -12.62 -2.29
N VAL A 243 23.77 -13.45 -2.87
CA VAL A 243 24.50 -13.13 -4.11
C VAL A 243 23.84 -13.89 -5.25
N VAL A 244 23.35 -13.17 -6.25
CA VAL A 244 22.83 -13.76 -7.49
C VAL A 244 23.97 -13.79 -8.50
N ILE A 245 24.21 -14.95 -9.10
CA ILE A 245 25.35 -15.20 -9.99
C ILE A 245 24.84 -15.60 -11.37
N ARG A 246 25.32 -14.95 -12.43
CA ARG A 246 25.08 -15.32 -13.84
C ARG A 246 26.38 -15.28 -14.62
N ASP A 247 26.78 -16.42 -15.18
CA ASP A 247 28.02 -16.57 -15.97
C ASP A 247 29.25 -15.93 -15.32
N GLY A 248 29.40 -16.13 -14.00
CA GLY A 248 30.50 -15.58 -13.19
C GLY A 248 30.32 -14.13 -12.72
N ALA A 249 29.41 -13.37 -13.31
CA ALA A 249 29.04 -12.03 -12.84
C ALA A 249 28.10 -12.11 -11.64
N ARG A 250 28.10 -11.06 -10.80
CA ARG A 250 27.40 -11.05 -9.52
C ARG A 250 26.60 -9.77 -9.32
N ILE A 251 25.45 -9.89 -8.68
CA ILE A 251 24.74 -8.79 -8.02
C ILE A 251 24.44 -9.19 -6.57
N VAL A 252 24.38 -8.22 -5.67
CA VAL A 252 24.01 -8.44 -4.27
C VAL A 252 22.55 -8.05 -4.09
N LEU A 253 21.74 -8.98 -3.60
CA LEU A 253 20.38 -8.73 -3.15
C LEU A 253 20.40 -8.65 -1.63
N ALA A 254 20.38 -7.45 -1.08
CA ALA A 254 20.36 -7.20 0.36
C ALA A 254 18.92 -6.96 0.84
N GLY A 255 18.63 -7.32 2.08
CA GLY A 255 17.37 -7.02 2.75
C GLY A 255 17.60 -6.54 4.18
N VAL A 256 16.72 -5.65 4.65
CA VAL A 256 16.68 -5.19 6.04
C VAL A 256 15.31 -5.45 6.67
N THR A 257 15.24 -5.46 7.99
CA THR A 257 13.97 -5.52 8.73
C THR A 257 13.23 -4.18 8.73
N ASP A 258 11.94 -4.19 9.06
CA ASP A 258 11.14 -2.96 9.15
C ASP A 258 11.48 -2.12 10.41
N LEU A 259 11.25 -0.82 10.36
CA LEU A 259 11.42 0.08 11.52
C LEU A 259 10.58 -0.33 12.74
N SER A 260 9.48 -1.02 12.53
CA SER A 260 8.61 -1.56 13.58
C SER A 260 9.24 -2.70 14.37
N ALA A 261 10.28 -3.33 13.84
CA ALA A 261 10.94 -4.49 14.45
C ALA A 261 11.38 -4.23 15.90
N SER A 262 12.05 -3.10 16.14
CA SER A 262 12.57 -2.77 17.48
C SER A 262 11.46 -2.59 18.52
N ALA A 263 10.33 -2.01 18.13
CA ALA A 263 9.17 -1.86 19.02
C ALA A 263 8.52 -3.21 19.39
N HIS A 264 8.79 -4.27 18.62
CA HIS A 264 8.28 -5.62 18.82
C HIS A 264 9.38 -6.60 19.28
N GLY A 265 10.48 -6.08 19.85
CA GLY A 265 11.56 -6.89 20.42
C GLY A 265 12.44 -7.61 19.40
N GLN A 266 12.42 -7.18 18.13
CA GLN A 266 13.23 -7.72 17.04
C GLN A 266 14.34 -6.73 16.64
N ALA A 267 15.37 -7.21 15.95
CA ALA A 267 16.43 -6.34 15.45
C ALA A 267 15.87 -5.36 14.41
N GLY A 268 16.10 -4.06 14.62
CA GLY A 268 15.75 -3.00 13.65
C GLY A 268 16.55 -3.09 12.35
N PRO A 269 16.23 -2.28 11.34
CA PRO A 269 16.93 -2.28 10.07
C PRO A 269 18.42 -2.02 10.28
N ASP A 270 19.26 -2.93 9.79
CA ASP A 270 20.70 -2.85 9.88
C ASP A 270 21.32 -3.17 8.51
N LEU A 271 21.54 -2.11 7.73
CA LEU A 271 22.17 -2.22 6.41
C LEU A 271 23.65 -2.63 6.50
N ALA A 272 24.34 -2.28 7.58
CA ALA A 272 25.74 -2.68 7.76
C ALA A 272 25.85 -4.19 7.99
N ALA A 273 24.96 -4.76 8.82
CA ALA A 273 24.83 -6.20 8.97
C ALA A 273 24.40 -6.87 7.65
N ALA A 274 23.44 -6.28 6.93
CA ALA A 274 22.98 -6.82 5.66
C ALA A 274 24.09 -6.93 4.61
N LEU A 275 25.01 -5.97 4.58
CA LEU A 275 26.14 -5.93 3.65
C LEU A 275 27.44 -6.53 4.21
N ALA A 276 27.42 -7.06 5.43
CA ALA A 276 28.61 -7.65 6.03
C ALA A 276 29.11 -8.82 5.16
N ARG A 277 30.36 -8.71 4.67
CA ARG A 277 31.01 -9.70 3.79
C ARG A 277 30.35 -9.87 2.41
N ALA A 278 29.51 -8.92 1.99
CA ALA A 278 29.05 -8.88 0.61
C ALA A 278 30.24 -8.59 -0.33
N PRO A 279 30.25 -9.13 -1.57
CA PRO A 279 31.27 -8.80 -2.55
C PRO A 279 31.27 -7.30 -2.89
N ASP A 280 32.43 -6.65 -2.76
CA ASP A 280 32.59 -5.20 -3.01
C ASP A 280 32.50 -4.82 -4.50
N ASP A 281 32.67 -5.79 -5.41
CA ASP A 281 32.67 -5.63 -6.87
C ASP A 281 31.29 -5.85 -7.52
N ALA A 282 30.24 -6.04 -6.72
CA ALA A 282 28.89 -6.34 -7.21
C ALA A 282 27.91 -5.21 -6.83
N PRO A 283 27.08 -4.70 -7.77
CA PRO A 283 26.09 -3.70 -7.44
C PRO A 283 25.05 -4.26 -6.45
N VAL A 284 24.64 -3.41 -5.52
CA VAL A 284 23.69 -3.77 -4.46
C VAL A 284 22.28 -3.32 -4.83
N ILE A 285 21.36 -4.28 -4.83
CA ILE A 285 19.92 -4.07 -4.84
C ILE A 285 19.40 -4.30 -3.41
N LEU A 286 18.87 -3.25 -2.79
CA LEU A 286 18.33 -3.27 -1.44
C LEU A 286 16.81 -3.45 -1.46
N LEU A 287 16.33 -4.43 -0.70
CA LEU A 287 14.94 -4.57 -0.28
C LEU A 287 14.81 -3.88 1.08
N ASP A 288 14.03 -2.80 1.14
CA ASP A 288 13.70 -2.09 2.38
C ASP A 288 12.23 -1.68 2.28
N HIS A 289 11.37 -2.20 3.17
CA HIS A 289 9.94 -2.00 3.07
C HIS A 289 9.57 -0.51 3.10
N GLN A 290 10.26 0.29 3.93
CA GLN A 290 10.01 1.73 4.05
C GLN A 290 11.06 2.54 3.28
N PRO A 291 10.66 3.57 2.50
CA PRO A 291 11.61 4.38 1.75
C PRO A 291 12.35 5.41 2.60
N ARG A 292 11.99 5.53 3.89
CA ARG A 292 12.43 6.62 4.78
C ARG A 292 13.96 6.73 4.90
N ASN A 293 14.66 5.60 4.88
CA ASN A 293 16.11 5.52 5.05
C ASN A 293 16.90 5.55 3.73
N ALA A 294 16.25 5.80 2.58
CA ALA A 294 16.88 5.71 1.26
C ALA A 294 18.11 6.62 1.08
N ARG A 295 18.14 7.79 1.76
CA ARG A 295 19.31 8.68 1.70
C ARG A 295 20.54 8.07 2.39
N ASP A 296 20.36 7.27 3.42
CA ASP A 296 21.47 6.60 4.10
C ASP A 296 21.91 5.34 3.35
N ALA A 297 20.96 4.63 2.72
CA ALA A 297 21.28 3.55 1.79
C ALA A 297 22.13 4.03 0.61
N ALA A 298 21.77 5.16 -0.01
CA ALA A 298 22.56 5.77 -1.08
C ALA A 298 24.00 6.09 -0.65
N LYS A 299 24.19 6.66 0.54
CA LYS A 299 25.54 6.94 1.10
C LYS A 299 26.38 5.68 1.34
N ARG A 300 25.75 4.51 1.44
CA ARG A 300 26.40 3.20 1.60
C ARG A 300 26.68 2.50 0.26
N GLY A 301 26.43 3.17 -0.88
CA GLY A 301 26.73 2.63 -2.21
C GLY A 301 25.67 1.68 -2.76
N VAL A 302 24.46 1.69 -2.20
CA VAL A 302 23.33 0.96 -2.79
C VAL A 302 23.02 1.55 -4.18
N ALA A 303 22.85 0.70 -5.18
CA ALA A 303 22.57 1.11 -6.56
C ALA A 303 21.08 1.24 -6.85
N LEU A 304 20.28 0.31 -6.29
CA LEU A 304 18.83 0.29 -6.43
C LEU A 304 18.20 -0.08 -5.09
N GLN A 305 17.23 0.71 -4.61
CA GLN A 305 16.37 0.35 -3.49
C GLN A 305 14.93 0.14 -3.97
N LEU A 306 14.33 -0.96 -3.54
CA LEU A 306 12.94 -1.32 -3.79
C LEU A 306 12.16 -1.24 -2.48
N SER A 307 11.14 -0.38 -2.44
CA SER A 307 10.30 -0.13 -1.27
C SER A 307 8.82 -0.21 -1.57
N GLY A 308 8.02 -0.40 -0.52
CA GLY A 308 6.55 -0.43 -0.52
C GLY A 308 5.98 0.54 0.50
N HIS A 309 5.12 0.06 1.40
CA HIS A 309 4.63 0.69 2.64
C HIS A 309 3.67 1.88 2.46
N THR A 310 3.94 2.71 1.48
CA THR A 310 3.23 4.00 1.30
C THR A 310 1.93 3.86 0.50
N HIS A 311 1.76 2.73 -0.20
CA HIS A 311 0.71 2.46 -1.18
C HIS A 311 0.52 3.57 -2.24
N GLY A 312 1.53 4.41 -2.48
CA GLY A 312 1.41 5.58 -3.35
C GLY A 312 0.55 6.71 -2.80
N GLY A 313 0.20 6.68 -1.50
CA GLY A 313 -0.79 7.55 -0.88
C GLY A 313 -2.25 7.20 -1.23
N MET A 314 -2.47 6.15 -2.04
CA MET A 314 -3.77 5.56 -2.44
C MET A 314 -4.68 6.47 -3.29
N ILE A 315 -4.77 7.76 -2.98
CA ILE A 315 -5.52 8.78 -3.71
C ILE A 315 -4.56 9.94 -4.04
N VAL A 316 -4.59 10.43 -5.29
CA VAL A 316 -3.79 11.60 -5.70
C VAL A 316 -4.05 12.79 -4.77
N GLY A 317 -2.98 13.40 -4.27
CA GLY A 317 -3.02 14.52 -3.33
C GLY A 317 -2.84 14.09 -1.88
N LEU A 318 -3.27 12.88 -1.50
CA LEU A 318 -3.04 12.35 -0.15
C LEU A 318 -1.59 11.92 0.08
N ASP A 319 -0.84 11.66 -1.00
CA ASP A 319 0.60 11.44 -0.96
C ASP A 319 1.34 12.58 -0.23
N ARG A 320 0.89 13.83 -0.39
CA ARG A 320 1.48 14.98 0.31
C ARG A 320 1.31 14.95 1.83
N LEU A 321 0.25 14.31 2.33
CA LEU A 321 -0.01 14.21 3.77
C LEU A 321 0.91 13.17 4.43
N VAL A 322 1.33 12.15 3.68
CA VAL A 322 2.17 11.06 4.20
C VAL A 322 3.66 11.24 3.84
N ALA A 323 4.00 12.14 2.92
CA ALA A 323 5.37 12.33 2.43
C ALA A 323 6.38 12.59 3.55
N ASN A 324 6.07 13.48 4.50
CA ASN A 324 6.99 13.82 5.58
C ASN A 324 7.33 12.61 6.48
N GLY A 325 6.35 11.74 6.75
CA GLY A 325 6.56 10.50 7.50
C GLY A 325 7.47 9.49 6.78
N ASN A 326 7.55 9.61 5.45
CA ASN A 326 8.28 8.70 4.56
C ASN A 326 9.56 9.33 3.97
N GLY A 327 10.09 10.37 4.61
CA GLY A 327 11.33 11.03 4.14
C GLY A 327 11.18 11.80 2.81
N GLY A 328 9.94 12.13 2.42
CA GLY A 328 9.58 12.79 1.17
C GLY A 328 9.29 11.83 0.00
N PHE A 329 9.39 10.52 0.22
CA PHE A 329 9.23 9.50 -0.82
C PHE A 329 7.90 8.77 -0.68
N VAL A 330 7.11 8.70 -1.75
CA VAL A 330 5.74 8.13 -1.68
C VAL A 330 5.37 7.29 -2.89
N SER A 331 5.80 7.64 -4.11
CA SER A 331 5.32 6.92 -5.29
C SER A 331 6.30 7.04 -6.45
N GLY A 332 6.65 5.89 -7.03
CA GLY A 332 7.45 5.79 -8.24
C GLY A 332 8.94 5.99 -8.01
N ARG A 333 9.61 6.47 -9.05
CA ARG A 333 11.07 6.56 -9.14
C ARG A 333 11.59 7.86 -8.53
N TYR A 334 12.66 7.76 -7.77
CA TYR A 334 13.46 8.88 -7.27
C TYR A 334 14.95 8.62 -7.56
N ASP A 335 15.67 9.68 -7.89
CA ASP A 335 17.14 9.68 -7.81
C ASP A 335 17.54 10.15 -6.41
N VAL A 336 18.36 9.36 -5.73
CA VAL A 336 18.83 9.64 -4.38
C VAL A 336 20.34 9.49 -4.37
N GLY A 337 21.05 10.55 -4.74
CA GLY A 337 22.52 10.56 -4.72
C GLY A 337 23.13 9.51 -5.66
N GLY A 338 22.54 9.33 -6.85
CA GLY A 338 22.96 8.32 -7.84
C GLY A 338 22.38 6.92 -7.63
N MET A 339 21.78 6.64 -6.46
CA MET A 339 20.94 5.46 -6.26
C MET A 339 19.56 5.69 -6.88
N THR A 340 19.02 4.70 -7.57
CA THR A 340 17.59 4.71 -7.91
C THR A 340 16.78 4.14 -6.74
N LEU A 341 15.89 4.95 -6.17
CA LEU A 341 14.83 4.46 -5.28
C LEU A 341 13.56 4.25 -6.09
N TYR A 342 12.93 3.08 -5.96
CA TYR A 342 11.60 2.82 -6.48
C TYR A 342 10.64 2.53 -5.33
N VAL A 343 9.65 3.41 -5.15
CA VAL A 343 8.56 3.23 -4.19
C VAL A 343 7.34 2.70 -4.91
N SER A 344 7.08 1.41 -4.74
CA SER A 344 5.92 0.77 -5.33
C SER A 344 4.63 1.34 -4.73
N ASN A 345 3.63 1.47 -5.58
CA ASN A 345 2.29 1.82 -5.14
C ASN A 345 1.62 0.68 -4.37
N GLY A 346 2.19 -0.52 -4.26
CA GLY A 346 1.56 -1.68 -3.64
C GLY A 346 0.92 -2.62 -4.65
N THR A 347 1.13 -3.92 -4.46
CA THR A 347 0.37 -4.97 -5.18
C THR A 347 -1.10 -4.94 -4.71
N ALA A 348 -1.34 -4.66 -3.43
CA ALA A 348 -2.65 -4.38 -2.87
C ALA A 348 -2.58 -3.15 -1.94
N LEU A 349 -3.29 -3.22 -0.81
CA LEU A 349 -3.33 -2.25 0.28
C LEU A 349 -3.99 -2.88 1.50
N TRP A 350 -3.82 -2.30 2.67
CA TRP A 350 -4.49 -2.76 3.89
C TRP A 350 -6.00 -2.45 3.87
N PRO A 351 -6.85 -3.33 4.44
CA PRO A 351 -8.30 -3.27 4.25
C PRO A 351 -9.01 -2.17 5.05
N GLY A 352 -8.32 -1.46 5.95
CA GLY A 352 -8.93 -0.36 6.71
C GLY A 352 -9.08 0.95 5.92
N PHE A 353 -8.40 1.08 4.77
CA PHE A 353 -8.62 2.16 3.81
C PHE A 353 -8.48 1.68 2.36
N ALA A 354 -9.41 0.84 1.92
CA ALA A 354 -9.38 0.24 0.58
C ALA A 354 -9.99 1.13 -0.52
N LEU A 355 -9.40 2.30 -0.72
CA LEU A 355 -9.82 3.28 -1.73
C LEU A 355 -8.63 3.68 -2.60
N ARG A 356 -8.75 3.57 -3.93
CA ARG A 356 -7.67 3.90 -4.85
C ARG A 356 -8.11 4.76 -6.04
N LEU A 357 -7.57 5.97 -6.16
CA LEU A 357 -7.87 6.89 -7.29
C LEU A 357 -6.61 7.61 -7.79
N GLY A 358 -6.31 7.48 -9.08
CA GLY A 358 -5.16 8.13 -9.73
C GLY A 358 -3.78 7.61 -9.29
N ARG A 359 -3.74 6.63 -8.38
CA ARG A 359 -2.54 5.89 -7.99
C ARG A 359 -2.85 4.42 -8.28
N PRO A 360 -2.50 3.82 -9.43
CA PRO A 360 -2.80 2.42 -9.69
C PRO A 360 -1.94 1.48 -8.83
N SER A 361 -2.51 0.35 -8.38
CA SER A 361 -1.74 -0.79 -7.87
C SER A 361 -0.92 -1.40 -9.00
N GLU A 362 0.17 -2.09 -8.65
CA GLU A 362 1.14 -2.57 -9.63
C GLU A 362 1.84 -3.86 -9.19
N LEU A 363 2.15 -4.71 -10.17
CA LEU A 363 3.21 -5.71 -10.08
C LEU A 363 4.39 -5.13 -10.86
N THR A 364 5.40 -4.63 -10.19
CA THR A 364 6.46 -3.85 -10.86
C THR A 364 7.55 -4.79 -11.38
N ARG A 365 7.75 -4.82 -12.69
CA ARG A 365 8.86 -5.53 -13.33
C ARG A 365 9.96 -4.52 -13.64
N ILE A 366 11.01 -4.54 -12.83
CA ILE A 366 12.19 -3.71 -12.97
C ILE A 366 13.16 -4.42 -13.91
N THR A 367 13.47 -3.79 -15.04
CA THR A 367 14.52 -4.25 -15.95
C THR A 367 15.80 -3.48 -15.65
N LEU A 368 16.83 -4.21 -15.24
CA LEU A 368 18.15 -3.63 -14.97
C LEU A 368 18.84 -3.31 -16.30
N ARG A 369 19.45 -2.13 -16.38
CA ARG A 369 20.18 -1.64 -17.54
C ARG A 369 21.57 -1.19 -17.13
N ALA A 370 22.58 -1.48 -17.96
CA ALA A 370 23.87 -0.85 -17.76
C ALA A 370 23.75 0.66 -18.00
N ALA A 371 24.19 1.49 -17.05
CA ALA A 371 24.32 2.92 -17.28
C ALA A 371 25.40 3.18 -18.35
N ARG A 372 25.12 4.10 -19.27
CA ARG A 372 26.06 4.49 -20.33
C ARG A 372 27.14 5.43 -19.83
#